data_AF-A0A2E4V1L9-F1
#
_entry.id   AF-A0A2E4V1L9-F1
#
_cell.length_a   1.000
_cell.length_b   1.000
_cell.length_c   1.000
_cell.angle_alpha   90.00
_cell.angle_beta   90.00
_cell.angle_gamma   90.00
#
_symmetry.space_group_name_H-M   'P 1'
#
loop_
_entity.id
_entity.type
_entity.pdbx_description
1 polymer ?
#
loop_
_entity_poly.entity_id
_entity_poly.type
_entity_poly.pdbx_seq_one_letter_code
_entity_poly.pdbx_strand_id
1 'polypeptide(L)'
;MIPYILLFLMILIYFLSFWKIFEKNGRNKWEGLVPIYNIYIWLKIINKPWWWLFFFPIPFVNLIVTIGCNVETARLFGKYTSKDTFLMILVPWYYIPFLAFNNNNTVVDKTDWSKPKDRELRKWHDQITLFFIAPFIGHILYIISRAFGSKDKPNKKTMAADWTNALGFAIVAASIIRSLFFEAFTIPTGSMEKTMRIGDYLFVNKMKYGAKLPQTPISIPFVHNRIPLTFIPSYVDWFSSDYRRLFGYGNIKRGDIMVFNWPVGDSVIVHDGVIAHDYYAILRNQAFINCVRDLKAYDNNGINLSSERYQTLETKYLNAARKKLINGGGLTQSPVGPIDKTGGIATLPIDKKENYIKRCVAV
;
A
#
# COMPACT_ATOMS: atom_id res chain seq x y z
N MET A 1 4.70 12.97 -13.38
CA MET A 1 4.25 14.35 -13.70
C MET A 1 2.73 14.42 -13.85
N ILE A 2 2.11 13.52 -14.62
CA ILE A 2 0.65 13.46 -14.84
C ILE A 2 -0.19 13.48 -13.54
N PRO A 3 0.13 12.71 -12.47
CA PRO A 3 -0.68 12.72 -11.25
C PRO A 3 -0.71 14.06 -10.53
N TYR A 4 0.39 14.82 -10.57
CA TYR A 4 0.47 16.14 -9.94
C TYR A 4 -0.33 17.19 -10.73
N ILE A 5 -0.32 17.09 -12.06
CA ILE A 5 -1.14 17.95 -12.93
C ILE A 5 -2.62 17.71 -12.66
N LEU A 6 -3.05 16.44 -12.57
CA LEU A 6 -4.42 16.09 -12.23
C LEU A 6 -4.82 16.54 -10.81
N LEU A 7 -3.92 16.41 -9.84
CA LEU A 7 -4.14 16.90 -8.47
C LEU A 7 -4.33 18.43 -8.45
N PHE A 8 -3.45 19.18 -9.12
CA PHE A 8 -3.53 20.63 -9.17
C PHE A 8 -4.78 21.11 -9.91
N LEU A 9 -5.13 20.45 -11.03
CA LEU A 9 -6.37 20.67 -11.77
C LEU A 9 -7.59 20.45 -10.86
N MET A 10 -7.60 19.36 -10.08
CA MET A 10 -8.67 19.04 -9.14
C MET A 10 -8.81 20.12 -8.04
N ILE A 11 -7.68 20.57 -7.46
CA ILE A 11 -7.68 21.65 -6.46
C ILE A 11 -8.27 22.93 -7.06
N LEU A 12 -7.80 23.33 -8.25
CA LEU A 12 -8.28 24.53 -8.94
C LEU A 12 -9.78 24.46 -9.22
N ILE A 13 -10.28 23.32 -9.65
CA ILE A 13 -11.71 23.12 -9.92
C ILE A 13 -12.55 23.17 -8.66
N TYR A 14 -12.05 22.66 -7.53
CA TYR A 14 -12.72 22.80 -6.25
C TYR A 14 -12.83 24.27 -5.82
N PHE A 15 -11.76 25.05 -5.96
CA PHE A 15 -11.83 26.49 -5.70
C PHE A 15 -12.87 27.20 -6.57
N LEU A 16 -12.92 26.88 -7.87
CA LEU A 16 -13.88 27.49 -8.80
C LEU A 16 -15.33 27.02 -8.60
N SER A 17 -15.56 25.85 -8.00
CA SER A 17 -16.90 25.26 -7.89
C SER A 17 -17.51 25.43 -6.49
N PHE A 18 -16.70 25.41 -5.43
CA PHE A 18 -17.16 25.41 -4.04
C PHE A 18 -17.91 26.68 -3.66
N TRP A 19 -17.49 27.86 -4.12
CA TRP A 19 -18.21 29.12 -3.85
C TRP A 19 -19.69 29.08 -4.28
N LYS A 20 -20.01 28.40 -5.39
CA LYS A 20 -21.35 28.30 -5.97
C LYS A 20 -22.15 27.18 -5.32
N ILE A 21 -21.49 26.06 -5.01
CA ILE A 21 -22.09 24.98 -4.21
C ILE A 21 -22.49 25.52 -2.82
N PHE A 22 -21.66 26.35 -2.20
CA PHE A 22 -21.94 26.91 -0.88
C PHE A 22 -23.08 27.93 -0.93
N GLU A 23 -23.15 28.77 -1.96
CA GLU A 23 -24.30 29.66 -2.21
C GLU A 23 -25.61 28.87 -2.32
N LYS A 24 -25.63 27.78 -3.08
CA LYS A 24 -26.81 26.91 -3.22
C LYS A 24 -27.22 26.22 -1.91
N ASN A 25 -26.31 26.13 -0.93
CA ASN A 25 -26.54 25.57 0.40
C ASN A 25 -26.83 26.64 1.47
N GLY A 26 -27.10 27.89 1.07
CA GLY A 26 -27.42 28.99 1.98
C GLY A 26 -26.22 29.50 2.77
N ARG A 27 -24.99 29.35 2.26
CA ARG A 27 -23.76 29.82 2.87
C ARG A 27 -23.11 30.97 2.09
N ASN A 28 -22.18 31.66 2.75
CA ASN A 28 -21.47 32.79 2.18
C ASN A 28 -20.46 32.34 1.11
N LYS A 29 -20.39 33.06 -0.02
CA LYS A 29 -19.52 32.73 -1.17
C LYS A 29 -18.04 32.71 -0.81
N TRP A 30 -17.60 33.64 0.02
CA TRP A 30 -16.20 33.80 0.40
C TRP A 30 -15.66 32.56 1.13
N GLU A 31 -16.52 31.79 1.81
CA GLU A 31 -16.12 30.58 2.53
C GLU A 31 -15.58 29.50 1.58
N GLY A 32 -15.99 29.50 0.31
CA GLY A 32 -15.51 28.57 -0.70
C GLY A 32 -14.13 28.91 -1.26
N LEU A 33 -13.71 30.17 -1.12
CA LEU A 33 -12.46 30.70 -1.70
C LEU A 33 -11.26 30.61 -0.74
N VAL A 34 -11.49 30.53 0.57
CA VAL A 34 -10.42 30.45 1.57
C VAL A 34 -9.90 29.01 1.64
N PRO A 35 -8.62 28.74 1.31
CA PRO A 35 -8.03 27.41 1.42
C PRO A 35 -8.17 26.83 2.84
N ILE A 36 -8.31 25.51 2.95
CA ILE A 36 -8.50 24.77 4.22
C ILE A 36 -9.88 25.02 4.86
N TYR A 37 -10.27 26.29 5.03
CA TYR A 37 -11.59 26.65 5.54
C TYR A 37 -12.70 26.14 4.62
N ASN A 38 -12.51 26.22 3.30
CA ASN A 38 -13.43 25.65 2.33
C ASN A 38 -13.62 24.13 2.50
N ILE A 39 -12.56 23.37 2.80
CA ILE A 39 -12.65 21.92 3.08
C ILE A 39 -13.45 21.67 4.36
N TYR A 40 -13.21 22.43 5.43
CA TYR A 40 -13.98 22.31 6.68
C TYR A 40 -15.48 22.58 6.46
N ILE A 41 -15.81 23.64 5.73
CA ILE A 41 -17.21 24.00 5.42
C ILE A 41 -17.84 22.95 4.49
N TRP A 42 -17.09 22.44 3.53
CA TRP A 42 -17.52 21.36 2.66
C TRP A 42 -17.90 20.11 3.48
N LEU A 43 -17.04 19.67 4.42
CA LEU A 43 -17.33 18.56 5.34
C LEU A 43 -18.62 18.80 6.15
N LYS A 44 -18.84 20.04 6.61
CA LYS A 44 -20.05 20.41 7.36
C LYS A 44 -21.32 20.38 6.49
N ILE A 45 -21.20 20.71 5.20
CA ILE A 45 -22.29 20.63 4.23
C ILE A 45 -22.68 19.16 3.99
N ILE A 46 -21.69 18.27 3.79
CA ILE A 46 -21.92 16.83 3.55
C ILE A 46 -22.11 15.99 4.83
N ASN A 47 -22.27 16.62 5.99
CA ASN A 47 -22.47 15.96 7.29
C ASN A 47 -21.37 14.94 7.68
N LYS A 48 -20.11 15.24 7.34
CA LYS A 48 -18.94 14.46 7.78
C LYS A 48 -18.29 15.14 8.99
N PRO A 49 -17.67 14.37 9.88
CA PRO A 49 -17.07 14.94 11.08
C PRO A 49 -15.81 15.75 10.72
N TRP A 50 -15.58 16.84 11.44
CA TRP A 50 -14.55 17.83 11.13
C TRP A 50 -13.12 17.26 11.09
N TRP A 51 -12.85 16.22 11.88
CA TRP A 51 -11.53 15.59 11.98
C TRP A 51 -11.09 14.91 10.67
N TRP A 52 -11.99 14.71 9.71
CA TRP A 52 -11.64 14.27 8.35
C TRP A 52 -10.69 15.24 7.63
N LEU A 53 -10.62 16.50 8.08
CA LEU A 53 -9.65 17.48 7.58
C LEU A 53 -8.19 16.99 7.69
N PHE A 54 -7.87 16.17 8.70
CA PHE A 54 -6.52 15.63 8.93
C PHE A 54 -6.05 14.66 7.82
N PHE A 55 -6.97 14.05 7.06
CA PHE A 55 -6.61 13.10 6.01
C PHE A 55 -6.22 13.74 4.68
N PHE A 56 -6.73 14.95 4.39
CA PHE A 56 -6.43 15.68 3.16
C PHE A 56 -4.94 16.00 2.94
N PRO A 57 -4.11 16.31 3.95
CA PRO A 57 -2.67 16.48 3.75
C PRO A 57 -1.90 15.16 3.58
N ILE A 58 -2.48 14.00 3.88
CA ILE A 58 -1.80 12.71 3.79
C ILE A 58 -1.91 12.18 2.35
N PRO A 59 -0.79 11.99 1.62
CA PRO A 59 -0.83 11.46 0.26
C PRO A 59 -1.53 10.10 0.17
N PHE A 60 -2.21 9.84 -0.95
CA PHE A 60 -3.06 8.67 -1.23
C PHE A 60 -4.35 8.60 -0.40
N VAL A 61 -4.28 8.86 0.89
CA VAL A 61 -5.45 8.94 1.78
C VAL A 61 -6.34 10.09 1.35
N ASN A 62 -5.73 11.21 0.99
CA ASN A 62 -6.42 12.37 0.43
C ASN A 62 -7.26 12.00 -0.80
N LEU A 63 -6.77 11.15 -1.71
CA LEU A 63 -7.51 10.70 -2.89
C LEU A 63 -8.74 9.88 -2.50
N ILE A 64 -8.57 8.90 -1.59
CA ILE A 64 -9.65 8.04 -1.12
C ILE A 64 -10.74 8.85 -0.42
N VAL A 65 -10.34 9.73 0.51
CA VAL A 65 -11.27 10.59 1.24
C VAL A 65 -11.97 11.57 0.31
N THR A 66 -11.24 12.15 -0.64
CA THR A 66 -11.79 13.08 -1.63
C THR A 66 -12.81 12.39 -2.53
N ILE A 67 -12.56 11.16 -2.98
CA ILE A 67 -13.53 10.36 -3.75
C ILE A 67 -14.83 10.18 -2.94
N GLY A 68 -14.71 9.81 -1.66
CA GLY A 68 -15.86 9.68 -0.76
C GLY A 68 -16.65 10.98 -0.63
N CYS A 69 -15.96 12.09 -0.38
CA CYS A 69 -16.58 13.41 -0.26
C CYS A 69 -17.24 13.89 -1.58
N ASN A 70 -16.64 13.58 -2.74
CA ASN A 70 -17.20 13.92 -4.04
C ASN A 70 -18.53 13.19 -4.27
N VAL A 71 -18.59 11.89 -3.98
CA VAL A 71 -19.82 11.11 -4.14
C VAL A 71 -20.93 11.62 -3.22
N GLU A 72 -20.62 11.92 -1.96
CA GLU A 72 -21.58 12.52 -1.02
C GLU A 72 -22.04 13.91 -1.48
N THR A 73 -21.16 14.67 -2.15
CA THR A 73 -21.54 15.94 -2.78
C THR A 73 -22.55 15.71 -3.90
N ALA A 74 -22.42 14.67 -4.71
CA ALA A 74 -23.44 14.32 -5.71
C ALA A 74 -24.80 14.00 -5.04
N ARG A 75 -24.79 13.34 -3.88
CA ARG A 75 -26.02 12.95 -3.16
C ARG A 75 -26.76 14.15 -2.60
N LEU A 76 -26.03 15.19 -2.21
CA LEU A 76 -26.58 16.48 -1.80
C LEU A 76 -27.41 17.17 -2.92
N PHE A 77 -27.15 16.85 -4.19
CA PHE A 77 -27.94 17.31 -5.33
C PHE A 77 -28.98 16.27 -5.82
N GLY A 78 -29.30 15.27 -5.00
CA GLY A 78 -30.27 14.23 -5.33
C GLY A 78 -29.82 13.25 -6.42
N LYS A 79 -28.53 13.23 -6.78
CA LYS A 79 -27.98 12.34 -7.81
C LYS A 79 -27.55 11.04 -7.15
N TYR A 80 -28.33 9.97 -7.27
CA TYR A 80 -28.04 8.64 -6.67
C TYR A 80 -27.69 7.54 -7.69
N THR A 81 -27.64 7.87 -8.98
CA THR A 81 -27.48 6.88 -10.06
C THR A 81 -26.05 6.33 -10.12
N SER A 82 -25.88 5.10 -10.65
CA SER A 82 -24.56 4.52 -10.91
C SER A 82 -23.70 5.42 -11.78
N LYS A 83 -24.31 6.01 -12.83
CA LYS A 83 -23.62 6.95 -13.74
C LYS A 83 -23.03 8.14 -12.99
N ASP A 84 -23.81 8.76 -12.11
CA ASP A 84 -23.39 9.91 -11.31
C ASP A 84 -22.21 9.54 -10.39
N THR A 85 -22.26 8.34 -9.82
CA THR A 85 -21.20 7.81 -8.95
C THR A 85 -19.89 7.62 -9.69
N PHE A 86 -19.92 6.95 -10.85
CA PHE A 86 -18.73 6.71 -11.65
C PHE A 86 -18.15 8.01 -12.20
N LEU A 87 -18.99 8.95 -12.66
CA LEU A 87 -18.55 10.27 -13.08
C LEU A 87 -17.84 11.01 -11.96
N MET A 88 -18.33 10.86 -10.73
CA MET A 88 -17.77 11.54 -9.57
C MET A 88 -16.47 10.91 -9.05
N ILE A 89 -16.25 9.61 -9.30
CA ILE A 89 -15.00 8.90 -9.00
C ILE A 89 -13.95 9.17 -10.08
N LEU A 90 -14.32 8.98 -11.35
CA LEU A 90 -13.39 8.96 -12.48
C LEU A 90 -13.15 10.34 -13.07
N VAL A 91 -14.15 11.22 -13.06
CA VAL A 91 -14.13 12.52 -13.75
C VAL A 91 -14.70 13.65 -12.86
N PRO A 92 -14.24 13.80 -11.59
CA PRO A 92 -14.76 14.83 -10.69
C PRO A 92 -14.56 16.26 -11.21
N TRP A 93 -13.52 16.47 -12.02
CA TRP A 93 -13.22 17.77 -12.64
C TRP A 93 -14.31 18.28 -13.58
N TYR A 94 -15.09 17.40 -14.20
CA TYR A 94 -16.22 17.78 -15.03
C TYR A 94 -17.51 17.84 -14.23
N TYR A 95 -17.74 16.82 -13.40
CA TYR A 95 -19.04 16.64 -12.77
C TYR A 95 -19.30 17.61 -11.60
N ILE A 96 -18.27 18.03 -10.86
CA ILE A 96 -18.44 19.03 -9.79
C ILE A 96 -18.82 20.41 -10.32
N PRO A 97 -18.16 20.95 -11.36
CA PRO A 97 -18.64 22.16 -12.05
C PRO A 97 -20.06 22.02 -12.59
N PHE A 98 -20.40 20.86 -13.18
CA PHE A 98 -21.76 20.60 -13.66
C PHE A 98 -22.81 20.73 -12.55
N LEU A 99 -22.54 20.19 -11.36
CA LEU A 99 -23.42 20.35 -10.20
C LEU A 99 -23.48 21.80 -9.70
N ALA A 100 -22.33 22.47 -9.67
CA ALA A 100 -22.19 23.84 -9.18
C ALA A 100 -22.96 24.86 -10.06
N PHE A 101 -22.73 24.85 -11.37
CA PHE A 101 -23.17 25.92 -12.27
C PHE A 101 -24.50 25.65 -12.98
N ASN A 102 -24.98 24.40 -13.05
CA ASN A 102 -26.26 24.12 -13.68
C ASN A 102 -27.42 24.55 -12.75
N ASN A 103 -28.28 25.46 -13.23
CA ASN A 103 -29.41 26.00 -12.47
C ASN A 103 -30.50 24.96 -12.16
N ASN A 104 -30.58 23.89 -12.94
CA ASN A 104 -31.57 22.83 -12.74
C ASN A 104 -31.24 21.92 -11.54
N ASN A 105 -30.01 21.99 -11.02
CA ASN A 105 -29.59 21.20 -9.87
C ASN A 105 -29.88 21.97 -8.58
N THR A 106 -30.94 21.56 -7.89
CA THR A 106 -31.33 22.04 -6.56
C THR A 106 -30.70 21.18 -5.46
N VAL A 107 -30.47 21.78 -4.30
CA VAL A 107 -29.99 21.06 -3.12
C VAL A 107 -31.16 20.35 -2.48
N VAL A 108 -30.98 19.05 -2.24
CA VAL A 108 -31.96 18.20 -1.55
C VAL A 108 -31.56 18.09 -0.08
N ASP A 109 -32.49 17.64 0.77
CA ASP A 109 -32.18 17.28 2.15
C ASP A 109 -30.98 16.34 2.24
N LYS A 110 -30.18 16.55 3.30
CA LYS A 110 -28.96 15.80 3.54
C LYS A 110 -29.28 14.31 3.66
N THR A 111 -28.56 13.49 2.91
CA THR A 111 -28.65 12.04 2.97
C THR A 111 -28.32 11.56 4.38
N ASP A 112 -29.28 10.91 5.02
CA ASP A 112 -29.10 10.31 6.33
C ASP A 112 -29.37 8.81 6.26
N TRP A 113 -28.29 8.04 6.16
CA TRP A 113 -28.34 6.58 6.10
C TRP A 113 -28.97 5.93 7.35
N SER A 114 -29.26 6.68 8.42
CA SER A 114 -30.05 6.17 9.53
C SER A 114 -31.54 6.02 9.18
N LYS A 115 -32.07 6.81 8.24
CA LYS A 115 -33.48 6.86 7.85
C LYS A 115 -33.84 5.78 6.82
N PRO A 116 -35.01 5.10 6.91
CA PRO A 116 -35.41 4.06 5.97
C PRO A 116 -35.54 4.55 4.53
N LYS A 117 -36.15 5.72 4.33
CA LYS A 117 -36.35 6.34 3.01
C LYS A 117 -35.04 6.51 2.24
N ASP A 118 -33.99 6.93 2.93
CA ASP A 118 -32.68 7.16 2.31
C ASP A 118 -31.92 5.84 2.08
N ARG A 119 -32.19 4.81 2.90
CA ARG A 119 -31.63 3.46 2.70
C ARG A 119 -32.17 2.77 1.46
N GLU A 120 -33.42 3.03 1.06
CA GLU A 120 -34.01 2.46 -0.15
C GLU A 120 -33.39 3.02 -1.45
N LEU A 121 -32.88 4.26 -1.38
CA LEU A 121 -32.11 4.86 -2.47
C LEU A 121 -30.72 4.26 -2.61
N ARG A 122 -30.23 3.53 -1.59
CA ARG A 122 -28.89 2.92 -1.60
C ARG A 122 -28.80 1.85 -2.67
N LYS A 123 -27.84 2.02 -3.58
CA LYS A 123 -27.51 1.03 -4.60
C LYS A 123 -26.22 0.29 -4.27
N TRP A 124 -25.96 -0.80 -4.97
CA TRP A 124 -24.76 -1.62 -4.77
C TRP A 124 -23.46 -0.82 -4.99
N HIS A 125 -23.43 0.14 -5.91
CA HIS A 125 -22.25 0.99 -6.11
C HIS A 125 -21.97 1.95 -4.92
N ASP A 126 -22.98 2.29 -4.11
CA ASP A 126 -22.73 3.04 -2.88
C ASP A 126 -21.97 2.19 -1.87
N GLN A 127 -22.10 0.86 -1.98
CA GLN A 127 -21.25 -0.05 -1.22
C GLN A 127 -19.81 -0.01 -1.73
N ILE A 128 -19.54 0.25 -3.02
CA ILE A 128 -18.17 0.42 -3.54
C ILE A 128 -17.52 1.69 -2.98
N THR A 129 -18.26 2.79 -2.87
CA THR A 129 -17.75 4.03 -2.28
C THR A 129 -17.61 3.92 -0.77
N LEU A 130 -18.54 3.24 -0.10
CA LEU A 130 -18.39 2.80 1.30
C LEU A 130 -17.26 1.79 1.48
N PHE A 131 -16.91 0.98 0.48
CA PHE A 131 -15.84 -0.04 0.49
C PHE A 131 -14.44 0.57 0.38
N PHE A 132 -14.32 1.75 -0.22
CA PHE A 132 -13.11 2.58 -0.09
C PHE A 132 -13.03 3.30 1.28
N ILE A 133 -14.13 3.31 2.06
CA ILE A 133 -14.25 3.98 3.37
C ILE A 133 -14.29 2.97 4.54
N ALA A 134 -14.65 1.70 4.31
CA ALA A 134 -14.85 0.64 5.29
C ALA A 134 -14.45 -0.73 4.69
N PRO A 135 -13.91 -1.69 5.45
CA PRO A 135 -13.15 -2.80 4.93
C PRO A 135 -14.07 -4.00 4.63
N PHE A 136 -13.58 -4.84 3.74
CA PHE A 136 -14.13 -6.09 3.26
C PHE A 136 -14.70 -7.06 4.33
N ILE A 137 -14.13 -7.09 5.54
CA ILE A 137 -14.48 -8.07 6.58
C ILE A 137 -15.91 -7.90 7.09
N GLY A 138 -16.37 -6.67 7.20
CA GLY A 138 -17.69 -6.41 7.76
C GLY A 138 -18.84 -6.66 6.78
N HIS A 139 -18.58 -6.59 5.47
CA HIS A 139 -19.53 -7.06 4.45
C HIS A 139 -19.65 -8.59 4.44
N ILE A 140 -18.55 -9.31 4.65
CA ILE A 140 -18.58 -10.77 4.86
C ILE A 140 -19.38 -11.11 6.12
N LEU A 141 -19.11 -10.42 7.24
CA LEU A 141 -19.88 -10.56 8.47
C LEU A 141 -21.36 -10.16 8.31
N TYR A 142 -21.67 -9.14 7.49
CA TYR A 142 -23.05 -8.75 7.19
C TYR A 142 -23.78 -9.87 6.44
N ILE A 143 -23.17 -10.40 5.38
CA ILE A 143 -23.72 -11.52 4.60
C ILE A 143 -23.93 -12.74 5.50
N ILE A 144 -22.93 -13.08 6.34
CA ILE A 144 -23.02 -14.16 7.33
C ILE A 144 -24.15 -13.89 8.33
N SER A 145 -24.19 -12.72 8.95
CA SER A 145 -25.23 -12.36 9.94
C SER A 145 -26.64 -12.42 9.36
N ARG A 146 -26.79 -12.09 8.07
CA ARG A 146 -28.06 -12.13 7.35
C ARG A 146 -28.42 -13.55 6.94
N ALA A 147 -27.44 -14.39 6.59
CA ALA A 147 -27.61 -15.82 6.39
C ALA A 147 -28.04 -16.53 7.70
N PHE A 148 -27.56 -16.06 8.85
CA PHE A 148 -27.97 -16.54 10.19
C PHE A 148 -29.22 -15.84 10.75
N GLY A 149 -30.00 -15.13 9.93
CA GLY A 149 -31.34 -14.66 10.30
C GLY A 149 -31.39 -13.37 11.14
N SER A 150 -30.30 -12.61 11.25
CA SER A 150 -30.31 -11.31 11.94
C SER A 150 -31.25 -10.32 11.24
N LYS A 151 -32.22 -9.75 11.99
CA LYS A 151 -33.14 -8.71 11.51
C LYS A 151 -32.70 -7.33 12.00
N ASP A 152 -32.79 -6.34 11.12
CA ASP A 152 -32.41 -4.97 11.42
C ASP A 152 -33.47 -4.29 12.29
N LYS A 153 -33.05 -3.62 13.38
CA LYS A 153 -33.94 -2.76 14.16
C LYS A 153 -34.23 -1.48 13.38
N PRO A 154 -35.49 -0.99 13.32
CA PRO A 154 -35.83 0.24 12.63
C PRO A 154 -35.05 1.43 13.21
N ASN A 155 -34.60 2.34 12.35
CA ASN A 155 -33.81 3.54 12.68
C ASN A 155 -32.45 3.34 13.38
N LYS A 156 -31.96 2.10 13.54
CA LYS A 156 -30.56 1.87 13.96
C LYS A 156 -29.75 1.31 12.81
N LYS A 157 -28.46 1.64 12.76
CA LYS A 157 -27.52 0.99 11.86
C LYS A 157 -27.40 -0.47 12.28
N THR A 158 -27.18 -1.36 11.32
CA THR A 158 -27.02 -2.78 11.62
C THR A 158 -25.71 -2.94 12.39
N MET A 159 -25.69 -3.78 13.42
CA MET A 159 -24.47 -3.99 14.22
C MET A 159 -23.29 -4.38 13.30
N ALA A 160 -23.54 -5.22 12.30
CA ALA A 160 -22.56 -5.55 11.28
C ALA A 160 -22.05 -4.31 10.53
N ALA A 161 -22.92 -3.39 10.09
CA ALA A 161 -22.49 -2.17 9.39
C ALA A 161 -21.65 -1.23 10.28
N ASP A 162 -21.97 -1.11 11.57
CA ASP A 162 -21.20 -0.28 12.50
C ASP A 162 -19.81 -0.88 12.77
N TRP A 163 -19.74 -2.18 13.02
CA TRP A 163 -18.47 -2.91 13.16
C TRP A 163 -17.64 -2.91 11.86
N THR A 164 -18.31 -2.99 10.69
CA THR A 164 -17.66 -2.85 9.38
C THR A 164 -16.95 -1.51 9.30
N ASN A 165 -17.70 -0.42 9.49
CA ASN A 165 -17.16 0.94 9.38
C ASN A 165 -15.99 1.16 10.36
N ALA A 166 -16.14 0.71 11.61
CA ALA A 166 -15.10 0.84 12.63
C ALA A 166 -13.83 0.05 12.27
N LEU A 167 -13.97 -1.20 11.84
CA LEU A 167 -12.83 -2.07 11.54
C LEU A 167 -12.03 -1.56 10.34
N GLY A 168 -12.65 -0.94 9.34
CA GLY A 168 -11.91 -0.53 8.14
C GLY A 168 -11.31 0.81 8.26
N PHE A 169 -12.01 1.68 8.97
CA PHE A 169 -11.38 2.84 9.50
C PHE A 169 -10.10 2.45 10.27
N ALA A 170 -10.17 1.46 11.15
CA ALA A 170 -9.00 0.98 11.89
C ALA A 170 -7.92 0.37 10.97
N ILE A 171 -8.27 -0.49 10.01
CA ILE A 171 -7.30 -1.09 9.07
C ILE A 171 -6.62 -0.05 8.20
N VAL A 172 -7.39 0.89 7.65
CA VAL A 172 -6.88 1.98 6.79
C VAL A 172 -6.00 2.90 7.62
N ALA A 173 -6.49 3.36 8.77
CA ALA A 173 -5.70 4.21 9.69
C ALA A 173 -4.42 3.50 10.13
N ALA A 174 -4.49 2.22 10.54
CA ALA A 174 -3.32 1.43 10.92
C ALA A 174 -2.36 1.22 9.75
N SER A 175 -2.85 1.02 8.52
CA SER A 175 -2.01 0.90 7.33
C SER A 175 -1.28 2.21 7.02
N ILE A 176 -1.95 3.36 7.19
CA ILE A 176 -1.35 4.69 7.02
C ILE A 176 -0.30 4.94 8.11
N ILE A 177 -0.65 4.69 9.38
CA ILE A 177 0.26 4.82 10.52
C ILE A 177 1.50 3.94 10.31
N ARG A 178 1.29 2.68 9.92
CA ARG A 178 2.36 1.72 9.60
C ARG A 178 3.21 2.16 8.42
N SER A 179 2.60 2.71 7.38
CA SER A 179 3.30 3.15 6.17
C SER A 179 4.18 4.37 6.45
N LEU A 180 3.65 5.39 7.12
CA LEU A 180 4.28 6.70 7.22
C LEU A 180 4.94 7.00 8.57
N PHE A 181 4.37 6.57 9.69
CA PHE A 181 4.77 7.07 11.00
C PHE A 181 5.70 6.11 11.72
N PHE A 182 5.18 4.94 12.10
CA PHE A 182 5.88 3.97 12.92
C PHE A 182 5.61 2.56 12.45
N GLU A 183 6.63 1.72 12.46
CA GLU A 183 6.49 0.28 12.20
C GLU A 183 7.16 -0.51 13.32
N ALA A 184 6.46 -1.52 13.80
CA ALA A 184 7.01 -2.48 14.75
C ALA A 184 7.79 -3.56 13.99
N PHE A 185 9.01 -3.85 14.45
CA PHE A 185 9.87 -4.91 13.94
C PHE A 185 10.29 -5.84 15.06
N THR A 186 10.41 -7.13 14.75
CA THR A 186 11.04 -8.13 15.62
C THR A 186 12.43 -8.42 15.10
N ILE A 187 13.43 -8.55 15.99
CA ILE A 187 14.80 -8.91 15.58
C ILE A 187 14.90 -10.42 15.35
N PRO A 188 15.13 -10.89 14.10
CA PRO A 188 15.19 -12.33 13.83
C PRO A 188 16.60 -12.90 13.97
N THR A 189 17.65 -12.05 13.97
CA THR A 189 19.05 -12.50 13.91
C THR A 189 19.93 -11.83 14.96
N GLY A 190 20.93 -12.56 15.45
CA GLY A 190 21.86 -12.13 16.50
C GLY A 190 22.93 -11.13 16.05
N SER A 191 22.82 -10.52 14.86
CA SER A 191 23.88 -9.61 14.40
C SER A 191 24.07 -8.38 15.29
N MET A 192 23.07 -8.03 16.10
CA MET A 192 23.15 -6.94 17.07
C MET A 192 23.03 -7.44 18.52
N GLU A 193 23.32 -8.71 18.78
CA GLU A 193 23.09 -9.38 20.08
C GLU A 193 23.70 -8.63 21.28
N LYS A 194 24.84 -7.94 21.09
CA LYS A 194 25.47 -7.12 22.12
C LYS A 194 24.67 -5.87 22.51
N THR A 195 23.69 -5.46 21.72
CA THR A 195 22.83 -4.28 21.97
C THR A 195 21.35 -4.67 22.10
N MET A 196 20.86 -5.59 21.27
CA MET A 196 19.47 -6.07 21.27
C MET A 196 19.46 -7.56 20.98
N ARG A 197 18.64 -8.31 21.69
CA ARG A 197 18.56 -9.76 21.60
C ARG A 197 17.61 -10.21 20.50
N ILE A 198 17.79 -11.45 20.06
CA ILE A 198 16.85 -12.12 19.15
C ILE A 198 15.49 -12.20 19.86
N GLY A 199 14.43 -11.78 19.17
CA GLY A 199 13.07 -11.72 19.72
C GLY A 199 12.66 -10.37 20.31
N ASP A 200 13.59 -9.40 20.45
CA ASP A 200 13.22 -8.06 20.90
C ASP A 200 12.33 -7.35 19.86
N TYR A 201 11.37 -6.56 20.37
CA TYR A 201 10.47 -5.74 19.57
C TYR A 201 10.94 -4.29 19.53
N LEU A 202 10.97 -3.69 18.34
CA LEU A 202 11.43 -2.33 18.09
C LEU A 202 10.32 -1.51 17.43
N PHE A 203 10.12 -0.28 17.88
CA PHE A 203 9.33 0.71 17.16
C PHE A 203 10.24 1.64 16.37
N VAL A 204 10.11 1.60 15.05
CA VAL A 204 10.94 2.38 14.13
C VAL A 204 10.22 3.66 13.73
N ASN A 205 10.82 4.80 14.03
CA ASN A 205 10.32 6.11 13.61
C ASN A 205 10.72 6.40 12.15
N LYS A 206 9.77 6.29 11.22
CA LYS A 206 10.00 6.52 9.79
C LYS A 206 10.05 8.01 9.43
N MET A 207 9.44 8.87 10.23
CA MET A 207 9.41 10.31 9.99
C MET A 207 10.77 10.98 10.22
N LYS A 208 11.66 10.37 11.01
CA LYS A 208 12.97 10.96 11.35
C LYS A 208 13.80 11.29 10.11
N TYR A 209 13.90 10.36 9.16
CA TYR A 209 14.70 10.48 7.93
C TYR A 209 13.84 10.49 6.66
N GLY A 210 12.56 10.82 6.81
CA GLY A 210 11.59 10.87 5.72
C GLY A 210 10.94 9.52 5.46
N ALA A 211 9.62 9.47 5.63
CA ALA A 211 8.84 8.28 5.33
C ALA A 211 8.88 7.96 3.83
N LYS A 212 9.02 6.68 3.49
CA LYS A 212 9.03 6.22 2.10
C LYS A 212 7.59 6.24 1.56
N LEU A 213 7.38 6.81 0.38
CA LEU A 213 6.12 6.63 -0.32
C LEU A 213 6.08 5.20 -0.88
N PRO A 214 4.92 4.51 -0.80
CA PRO A 214 4.78 3.17 -1.34
C PRO A 214 5.00 3.19 -2.86
N GLN A 215 5.89 2.33 -3.36
CA GLN A 215 6.06 2.14 -4.80
C GLN A 215 4.91 1.32 -5.38
N THR A 216 4.35 0.41 -4.56
CA THR A 216 3.22 -0.45 -4.87
C THR A 216 1.99 -0.02 -4.06
N PRO A 217 1.24 1.00 -4.51
CA PRO A 217 0.15 1.58 -3.72
C PRO A 217 -1.05 0.62 -3.59
N ILE A 218 -1.21 -0.31 -4.53
CA ILE A 218 -2.20 -1.38 -4.44
C ILE A 218 -1.49 -2.63 -3.94
N SER A 219 -1.59 -2.85 -2.63
CA SER A 219 -1.11 -4.08 -1.99
C SER A 219 -1.99 -4.46 -0.80
N ILE A 220 -1.95 -5.73 -0.43
CA ILE A 220 -2.70 -6.26 0.72
C ILE A 220 -2.10 -5.69 2.01
N PRO A 221 -2.91 -5.06 2.87
CA PRO A 221 -2.41 -4.47 4.11
C PRO A 221 -1.85 -5.54 5.05
N PHE A 222 -0.80 -5.18 5.79
CA PHE A 222 -0.10 -6.06 6.76
C PHE A 222 0.61 -7.28 6.14
N VAL A 223 0.67 -7.37 4.82
CA VAL A 223 1.42 -8.41 4.11
C VAL A 223 2.64 -7.79 3.44
N HIS A 224 3.79 -8.45 3.57
CA HIS A 224 5.06 -7.95 3.05
C HIS A 224 5.15 -8.14 1.53
N ASN A 225 5.58 -9.31 1.05
CA ASN A 225 5.91 -9.58 -0.35
C ASN A 225 4.90 -10.50 -1.06
N ARG A 226 4.33 -11.49 -0.35
CA ARG A 226 3.46 -12.52 -0.90
C ARG A 226 2.30 -12.83 0.02
N ILE A 227 1.19 -13.30 -0.56
CA ILE A 227 0.05 -13.78 0.22
C ILE A 227 0.54 -14.98 1.07
N PRO A 228 0.27 -15.01 2.39
CA PRO A 228 0.69 -16.11 3.25
C PRO A 228 0.33 -17.47 2.65
N LEU A 229 1.24 -18.45 2.77
CA LEU A 229 1.10 -19.81 2.24
C LEU A 229 1.14 -19.94 0.71
N THR A 230 1.35 -18.85 -0.03
CA THR A 230 1.42 -18.89 -1.50
C THR A 230 2.64 -18.13 -2.01
N PHE A 231 3.02 -18.38 -3.26
CA PHE A 231 4.04 -17.59 -3.99
C PHE A 231 3.43 -16.45 -4.82
N ILE A 232 2.15 -16.13 -4.60
CA ILE A 232 1.47 -15.05 -5.31
C ILE A 232 1.90 -13.72 -4.67
N PRO A 233 2.37 -12.73 -5.46
CA PRO A 233 2.75 -11.44 -4.92
C PRO A 233 1.58 -10.78 -4.21
N SER A 234 1.85 -10.08 -3.11
CA SER A 234 0.82 -9.37 -2.33
C SER A 234 0.46 -8.00 -2.90
N TYR A 235 0.95 -7.69 -4.10
CA TYR A 235 0.86 -6.40 -4.76
C TYR A 235 0.63 -6.59 -6.27
N VAL A 236 0.23 -5.52 -6.94
CA VAL A 236 0.00 -5.54 -8.39
C VAL A 236 1.07 -4.74 -9.12
N ASP A 237 1.65 -5.31 -10.18
CA ASP A 237 2.82 -4.76 -10.88
C ASP A 237 2.49 -3.73 -11.96
N TRP A 238 1.26 -3.72 -12.47
CA TRP A 238 0.79 -2.83 -13.54
C TRP A 238 0.79 -1.33 -13.19
N PHE A 239 0.93 -0.97 -11.91
CA PHE A 239 1.02 0.41 -11.45
C PHE A 239 2.08 0.51 -10.35
N SER A 240 3.25 1.01 -10.73
CA SER A 240 4.37 1.26 -9.83
C SER A 240 4.79 2.73 -9.89
N SER A 241 5.34 3.23 -8.78
CA SER A 241 5.88 4.58 -8.70
C SER A 241 7.36 4.56 -8.34
N ASP A 242 8.09 5.59 -8.79
CA ASP A 242 9.49 5.75 -8.43
C ASP A 242 9.64 5.88 -6.91
N TYR A 243 10.77 5.39 -6.42
CA TYR A 243 11.12 5.54 -5.01
C TYR A 243 11.28 7.01 -4.64
N ARG A 244 10.47 7.47 -3.69
CA ARG A 244 10.52 8.83 -3.14
C ARG A 244 10.34 8.80 -1.63
N ARG A 245 10.99 9.73 -0.95
CA ARG A 245 10.81 9.96 0.49
C ARG A 245 10.12 11.30 0.73
N LEU A 246 9.27 11.32 1.73
CA LEU A 246 8.75 12.55 2.32
C LEU A 246 9.84 13.29 3.08
N PHE A 247 9.58 14.55 3.42
CA PHE A 247 10.49 15.35 4.23
C PHE A 247 10.71 14.68 5.60
N GLY A 248 11.98 14.51 5.98
CA GLY A 248 12.40 14.07 7.31
C GLY A 248 12.88 15.26 8.13
N TYR A 249 12.56 15.27 9.42
CA TYR A 249 12.93 16.37 10.32
C TYR A 249 14.37 16.24 10.88
N GLY A 250 15.13 15.21 10.50
CA GLY A 250 16.49 15.01 10.98
C GLY A 250 17.40 14.31 9.97
N ASN A 251 18.71 14.49 10.19
CA ASN A 251 19.78 13.88 9.40
C ASN A 251 20.35 12.64 10.09
N ILE A 252 20.88 11.71 9.29
CA ILE A 252 21.49 10.46 9.76
C ILE A 252 22.72 10.80 10.61
N LYS A 253 22.80 10.20 11.80
CA LYS A 253 23.96 10.33 12.68
C LYS A 253 24.65 8.98 12.83
N ARG A 254 25.98 9.05 12.98
CA ARG A 254 26.77 7.89 13.36
C ARG A 254 26.28 7.34 14.70
N GLY A 255 26.14 6.02 14.77
CA GLY A 255 25.64 5.32 15.94
C GLY A 255 24.12 5.08 15.96
N ASP A 256 23.36 5.73 15.08
CA ASP A 256 21.91 5.50 14.96
C ASP A 256 21.63 4.05 14.57
N ILE A 257 20.67 3.42 15.24
CA ILE A 257 20.15 2.12 14.86
C ILE A 257 19.06 2.35 13.82
N MET A 258 19.26 1.82 12.62
CA MET A 258 18.41 2.10 11.48
C MET A 258 17.95 0.82 10.80
N VAL A 259 16.72 0.89 10.29
CA VAL A 259 16.13 -0.16 9.45
C VAL A 259 16.20 0.28 8.00
N PHE A 260 16.81 -0.55 7.17
CA PHE A 260 16.98 -0.31 5.74
C PHE A 260 16.62 -1.57 4.95
N ASN A 261 16.29 -1.38 3.68
CA ASN A 261 16.00 -2.52 2.81
C ASN A 261 17.29 -3.26 2.47
N TRP A 262 17.20 -4.58 2.36
CA TRP A 262 18.31 -5.42 1.92
C TRP A 262 18.93 -4.85 0.62
N PRO A 263 20.23 -4.52 0.61
CA PRO A 263 20.84 -3.77 -0.49
C PRO A 263 21.20 -4.63 -1.71
N VAL A 264 21.37 -5.93 -1.52
CA VAL A 264 21.80 -6.89 -2.55
C VAL A 264 20.69 -7.18 -3.56
N GLY A 265 20.66 -6.36 -4.61
CA GLY A 265 19.80 -6.46 -5.79
C GLY A 265 18.30 -6.69 -5.54
N ASP A 266 17.57 -6.95 -6.62
CA ASP A 266 16.11 -7.09 -6.61
C ASP A 266 15.66 -8.54 -6.85
N SER A 267 16.57 -9.38 -7.36
CA SER A 267 16.28 -10.76 -7.75
C SER A 267 16.25 -11.71 -6.56
N VAL A 268 15.21 -12.54 -6.50
CA VAL A 268 15.02 -13.60 -5.49
C VAL A 268 14.70 -14.92 -6.16
N ILE A 269 15.10 -16.03 -5.52
CA ILE A 269 14.76 -17.38 -5.97
C ILE A 269 13.41 -17.77 -5.36
N VAL A 270 12.46 -18.19 -6.20
CA VAL A 270 11.10 -18.53 -5.75
C VAL A 270 11.10 -19.93 -5.14
N HIS A 271 11.45 -20.02 -3.86
CA HIS A 271 11.40 -21.25 -3.07
C HIS A 271 11.47 -20.91 -1.58
N ASP A 272 10.66 -21.56 -0.74
CA ASP A 272 10.45 -21.15 0.66
C ASP A 272 11.74 -21.10 1.48
N GLY A 273 12.66 -22.03 1.25
CA GLY A 273 13.93 -22.08 1.98
C GLY A 273 15.02 -21.09 1.52
N VAL A 274 14.85 -20.39 0.40
CA VAL A 274 15.93 -19.51 -0.16
C VAL A 274 15.45 -18.13 -0.62
N ILE A 275 14.14 -17.87 -0.60
CA ILE A 275 13.58 -16.60 -1.09
C ILE A 275 14.09 -15.36 -0.34
N ALA A 276 14.42 -15.51 0.94
CA ALA A 276 14.94 -14.45 1.81
C ALA A 276 16.48 -14.41 1.86
N HIS A 277 17.16 -15.02 0.89
CA HIS A 277 18.62 -15.14 0.87
C HIS A 277 19.22 -14.44 -0.36
N ASP A 278 20.51 -14.13 -0.27
CA ASP A 278 21.24 -13.45 -1.34
C ASP A 278 21.31 -14.33 -2.59
N TYR A 279 20.51 -13.94 -3.60
CA TYR A 279 20.48 -14.58 -4.91
C TYR A 279 21.86 -14.65 -5.56
N TYR A 280 22.67 -13.59 -5.50
CA TYR A 280 23.96 -13.56 -6.17
C TYR A 280 24.97 -14.46 -5.45
N ALA A 281 24.91 -14.54 -4.12
CA ALA A 281 25.74 -15.48 -3.37
C ALA A 281 25.40 -16.94 -3.74
N ILE A 282 24.11 -17.28 -3.80
CA ILE A 282 23.65 -18.62 -4.22
C ILE A 282 24.07 -18.90 -5.66
N LEU A 283 23.91 -17.93 -6.56
CA LEU A 283 24.30 -18.04 -7.96
C LEU A 283 25.80 -18.30 -8.11
N ARG A 284 26.65 -17.53 -7.41
CA ARG A 284 28.11 -17.71 -7.42
C ARG A 284 28.51 -19.08 -6.87
N ASN A 285 27.91 -19.50 -5.75
CA ASN A 285 28.20 -20.81 -5.18
C ASN A 285 27.80 -21.95 -6.14
N GLN A 286 26.60 -21.87 -6.73
CA GLN A 286 26.15 -22.88 -7.71
C GLN A 286 27.05 -22.91 -8.95
N ALA A 287 27.48 -21.75 -9.45
CA ALA A 287 28.41 -21.67 -10.58
C ALA A 287 29.76 -22.30 -10.25
N PHE A 288 30.30 -22.04 -9.05
CA PHE A 288 31.53 -22.64 -8.57
C PHE A 288 31.42 -24.17 -8.46
N ILE A 289 30.37 -24.69 -7.84
CA ILE A 289 30.13 -26.14 -7.70
C ILE A 289 30.01 -26.81 -9.08
N ASN A 290 29.25 -26.21 -10.00
CA ASN A 290 29.12 -26.73 -11.35
C ASN A 290 30.48 -26.77 -12.07
N CYS A 291 31.31 -25.74 -11.91
CA CYS A 291 32.65 -25.68 -12.50
C CYS A 291 33.55 -26.80 -11.97
N VAL A 292 33.63 -26.95 -10.64
CA VAL A 292 34.44 -28.01 -9.99
C VAL A 292 33.99 -29.40 -10.44
N ARG A 293 32.68 -29.63 -10.52
CA ARG A 293 32.11 -30.92 -10.94
C ARG A 293 32.40 -31.23 -12.39
N ASP A 294 32.20 -30.26 -13.29
CA ASP A 294 32.40 -30.45 -14.73
C ASP A 294 33.88 -30.66 -15.07
N LEU A 295 34.79 -29.96 -14.38
CA LEU A 295 36.24 -30.13 -14.52
C LEU A 295 36.79 -31.34 -13.77
N LYS A 296 35.96 -32.03 -12.97
CA LYS A 296 36.39 -33.07 -12.01
C LYS A 296 37.57 -32.62 -11.15
N ALA A 297 37.56 -31.34 -10.76
CA ALA A 297 38.65 -30.68 -10.04
C ALA A 297 38.55 -30.92 -8.53
N TYR A 298 38.36 -32.17 -8.13
CA TYR A 298 38.28 -32.59 -6.74
C TYR A 298 39.06 -33.89 -6.54
N ASP A 299 39.74 -34.02 -5.42
CA ASP A 299 40.48 -35.22 -5.00
C ASP A 299 40.16 -35.54 -3.52
N ASN A 300 40.80 -36.57 -2.97
CA ASN A 300 40.63 -36.95 -1.56
C ASN A 300 41.10 -35.88 -0.57
N ASN A 301 41.90 -34.91 -1.01
CA ASN A 301 42.46 -33.83 -0.19
C ASN A 301 41.67 -32.52 -0.34
N GLY A 302 40.71 -32.44 -1.26
CA GLY A 302 39.78 -31.30 -1.40
C GLY A 302 39.55 -30.86 -2.85
N ILE A 303 39.29 -29.56 -3.02
CA ILE A 303 39.02 -28.96 -4.33
C ILE A 303 40.34 -28.47 -4.95
N ASN A 304 40.72 -29.06 -6.08
CA ASN A 304 41.94 -28.73 -6.83
C ASN A 304 41.62 -27.73 -7.96
N LEU A 305 41.15 -26.52 -7.59
CA LEU A 305 40.83 -25.45 -8.53
C LEU A 305 41.45 -24.12 -8.05
N SER A 306 42.46 -23.63 -8.78
CA SER A 306 43.06 -22.32 -8.53
C SER A 306 42.07 -21.18 -8.81
N SER A 307 42.13 -20.11 -8.02
CA SER A 307 41.28 -18.91 -8.19
C SER A 307 41.38 -18.29 -9.59
N GLU A 308 42.60 -18.19 -10.14
CA GLU A 308 42.83 -17.61 -11.48
C GLU A 308 42.13 -18.42 -12.58
N ARG A 309 42.27 -19.75 -12.53
CA ARG A 309 41.57 -20.65 -13.45
C ARG A 309 40.05 -20.51 -13.33
N TYR A 310 39.51 -20.34 -12.12
CA TYR A 310 38.07 -20.12 -11.96
C TYR A 310 37.62 -18.79 -12.57
N GLN A 311 38.35 -17.69 -12.34
CA GLN A 311 38.00 -16.36 -12.87
C GLN A 311 37.86 -16.36 -14.40
N THR A 312 38.72 -17.10 -15.12
CA THR A 312 38.61 -17.21 -16.59
C THR A 312 37.33 -17.92 -17.06
N LEU A 313 36.78 -18.81 -16.24
CA LEU A 313 35.59 -19.62 -16.56
C LEU A 313 34.30 -19.10 -15.88
N GLU A 314 34.43 -18.16 -14.95
CA GLU A 314 33.37 -17.69 -14.06
C GLU A 314 32.12 -17.26 -14.84
N THR A 315 32.28 -16.39 -15.85
CA THR A 315 31.18 -15.87 -16.66
C THR A 315 30.38 -16.99 -17.34
N LYS A 316 31.05 -18.02 -17.85
CA LYS A 316 30.39 -19.17 -18.50
C LYS A 316 29.50 -19.91 -17.51
N TYR A 317 30.02 -20.24 -16.33
CA TYR A 317 29.30 -21.00 -15.31
C TYR A 317 28.21 -20.17 -14.62
N LEU A 318 28.44 -18.88 -14.40
CA LEU A 318 27.42 -17.95 -13.89
C LEU A 318 26.22 -17.86 -14.85
N ASN A 319 26.47 -17.71 -16.15
CA ASN A 319 25.40 -17.63 -17.15
C ASN A 319 24.63 -18.95 -17.25
N ALA A 320 25.33 -20.09 -17.23
CA ALA A 320 24.69 -21.40 -17.22
C ALA A 320 23.85 -21.64 -15.96
N ALA A 321 24.37 -21.32 -14.78
CA ALA A 321 23.65 -21.42 -13.52
C ALA A 321 22.42 -20.49 -13.48
N ARG A 322 22.56 -19.26 -13.99
CA ARG A 322 21.45 -18.30 -14.10
C ARG A 322 20.35 -18.83 -15.01
N LYS A 323 20.69 -19.35 -16.19
CA LYS A 323 19.71 -19.93 -17.13
C LYS A 323 18.98 -21.13 -16.50
N LYS A 324 19.70 -21.98 -15.77
CA LYS A 324 19.11 -23.10 -15.02
C LYS A 324 18.11 -22.60 -13.97
N LEU A 325 18.45 -21.57 -13.21
CA LEU A 325 17.57 -21.00 -12.18
C LEU A 325 16.34 -20.30 -12.77
N ILE A 326 16.48 -19.57 -13.88
CA ILE A 326 15.34 -18.96 -14.59
C ILE A 326 14.33 -20.04 -14.99
N ASN A 327 14.82 -21.21 -15.44
CA ASN A 327 13.98 -22.34 -15.83
C ASN A 327 13.45 -23.17 -14.64
N GLY A 328 13.64 -22.72 -13.40
CA GLY A 328 13.18 -23.41 -12.19
C GLY A 328 14.03 -24.63 -11.81
N GLY A 329 15.28 -24.70 -12.25
CA GLY A 329 16.18 -25.80 -11.90
C GLY A 329 16.58 -25.80 -10.43
N GLY A 330 16.97 -26.97 -9.93
CA GLY A 330 17.41 -27.17 -8.55
C GLY A 330 18.76 -26.57 -8.20
N LEU A 331 18.96 -26.36 -6.89
CA LEU A 331 20.18 -25.92 -6.23
C LEU A 331 20.87 -27.10 -5.56
N THR A 332 22.15 -27.29 -5.85
CA THR A 332 22.96 -28.37 -5.25
C THR A 332 23.31 -28.05 -3.80
N GLN A 333 23.53 -26.78 -3.49
CA GLN A 333 23.73 -26.29 -2.13
C GLN A 333 22.86 -25.06 -1.91
N SER A 334 22.19 -25.05 -0.77
CA SER A 334 21.50 -23.88 -0.25
C SER A 334 21.56 -23.87 1.27
N PRO A 335 21.22 -22.76 1.93
CA PRO A 335 21.18 -22.69 3.39
C PRO A 335 20.21 -23.68 4.06
N VAL A 336 19.27 -24.26 3.30
CA VAL A 336 18.34 -25.31 3.77
C VAL A 336 18.67 -26.71 3.21
N GLY A 337 19.82 -26.87 2.56
CA GLY A 337 20.23 -28.11 1.90
C GLY A 337 19.97 -28.13 0.39
N PRO A 338 20.11 -29.29 -0.28
CA PRO A 338 19.85 -29.41 -1.71
C PRO A 338 18.35 -29.23 -2.02
N ILE A 339 18.06 -28.56 -3.13
CA ILE A 339 16.70 -28.31 -3.61
C ILE A 339 16.61 -28.85 -5.03
N ASP A 340 15.64 -29.74 -5.29
CA ASP A 340 15.51 -30.38 -6.60
C ASP A 340 14.94 -29.44 -7.67
N LYS A 341 13.99 -28.58 -7.27
CA LYS A 341 13.29 -27.67 -8.17
C LYS A 341 12.97 -26.35 -7.50
N THR A 342 13.12 -25.26 -8.24
CA THR A 342 12.75 -23.92 -7.81
C THR A 342 11.59 -23.42 -8.67
N GLY A 343 10.84 -22.43 -8.17
CA GLY A 343 9.78 -21.75 -8.92
C GLY A 343 10.31 -20.71 -9.93
N GLY A 344 11.62 -20.65 -10.15
CA GLY A 344 12.26 -19.64 -10.99
C GLY A 344 12.85 -18.47 -10.19
N ILE A 345 13.02 -17.34 -10.88
CA ILE A 345 13.49 -16.08 -10.30
C ILE A 345 12.36 -15.06 -10.37
N ALA A 346 12.17 -14.29 -9.30
CA ALA A 346 11.28 -13.13 -9.28
C ALA A 346 12.08 -11.86 -8.93
N THR A 347 11.52 -10.69 -9.24
CA THR A 347 12.08 -9.39 -8.86
C THR A 347 11.17 -8.69 -7.87
N LEU A 348 11.72 -8.26 -6.73
CA LEU A 348 10.97 -7.55 -5.70
C LEU A 348 11.17 -6.03 -5.84
N PRO A 349 10.09 -5.23 -5.79
CA PRO A 349 10.21 -3.77 -5.71
C PRO A 349 10.79 -3.37 -4.35
N ILE A 350 11.35 -2.16 -4.27
CA ILE A 350 12.18 -1.71 -3.13
C ILE A 350 11.37 -1.69 -1.83
N ASP A 351 10.08 -1.34 -1.89
CA ASP A 351 9.19 -1.32 -0.73
C ASP A 351 8.73 -2.71 -0.25
N LYS A 352 8.98 -3.75 -1.06
CA LYS A 352 8.66 -5.16 -0.74
C LYS A 352 9.90 -6.00 -0.43
N LYS A 353 11.08 -5.39 -0.39
CA LYS A 353 12.33 -6.04 0.05
C LYS A 353 12.34 -6.29 1.55
N GLU A 354 13.10 -7.32 1.92
CA GLU A 354 13.42 -7.62 3.31
C GLU A 354 14.09 -6.44 4.02
N ASN A 355 13.83 -6.32 5.32
CA ASN A 355 14.35 -5.24 6.15
C ASN A 355 15.48 -5.72 7.05
N TYR A 356 16.53 -4.92 7.15
CA TYR A 356 17.72 -5.18 7.94
C TYR A 356 17.90 -4.09 8.97
N ILE A 357 18.30 -4.49 10.17
CA ILE A 357 18.54 -3.59 11.29
C ILE A 357 20.04 -3.60 11.60
N LYS A 358 20.68 -2.44 11.47
CA LYS A 358 22.09 -2.26 11.79
C LYS A 358 22.34 -0.89 12.41
N ARG A 359 23.52 -0.75 13.02
CA ARG A 359 24.05 0.53 13.48
C ARG A 359 24.73 1.27 12.33
N CYS A 360 24.43 2.56 12.19
CA CYS A 360 25.13 3.46 11.28
C CYS A 360 26.59 3.62 11.75
N VAL A 361 27.54 3.21 10.91
CA VAL A 361 28.98 3.31 11.20
C VAL A 361 29.63 4.53 10.52
N ALA A 362 29.04 4.99 9.42
CA ALA A 362 29.47 6.13 8.61
C ALA A 362 28.24 6.78 7.94
N VAL A 363 28.34 8.10 7.67
CA VAL A 363 27.31 8.92 7.00
C VAL A 363 27.84 9.37 5.65
#